data_AF-A0A8J7UGR1-F1
#
_entry.id   AF-A0A8J7UGR1-F1
#
_cell.length_a   1.000
_cell.length_b   1.000
_cell.length_c   1.000
_cell.angle_alpha   90.00
_cell.angle_beta   90.00
_cell.angle_gamma   90.00
#
_symmetry.space_group_name_H-M   'P 1'
#
loop_
_entity.id
_entity.type
_entity.pdbx_description
1 polymer ?
#
loop_
_entity_poly.entity_id
_entity_poly.type
_entity_poly.pdbx_seq_one_letter_code
_entity_poly.pdbx_strand_id
1 'polypeptide(L)'
;ASAKAGKKQAAKAGPPSEAQARAELDAFLVKYTQQANKNMNGSRSKPRVFTRGKNHVAQFSEIDPVSVHADMRKSISKHFDYTARMYYVENTFECVGKTKSEALKGPFKVVSSKKLTELPRYYKGKWEN
;
A
#
# COMPACT_ATOMS: atom_id res chain seq x y z
N ALA A 1 22.29 53.16 -6.50
CA ALA A 1 22.67 51.75 -6.74
C ALA A 1 21.75 50.87 -5.90
N SER A 2 20.85 50.10 -6.52
CA SER A 2 19.93 49.21 -5.80
C SER A 2 20.10 47.80 -6.35
N ALA A 3 20.76 46.94 -5.59
CA ALA A 3 20.99 45.54 -5.93
C ALA A 3 19.67 44.76 -5.85
N LYS A 4 19.25 44.17 -6.98
CA LYS A 4 18.15 43.20 -7.03
C LYS A 4 18.64 41.87 -6.45
N ALA A 5 17.98 41.40 -5.40
CA ALA A 5 18.13 40.04 -4.90
C ALA A 5 17.63 39.04 -5.98
N GLY A 6 18.54 38.24 -6.52
CA GLY A 6 18.21 37.16 -7.43
C GLY A 6 17.51 36.03 -6.69
N LYS A 7 16.27 35.72 -7.07
CA LYS A 7 15.62 34.45 -6.70
C LYS A 7 16.49 33.31 -7.25
N LYS A 8 17.07 32.48 -6.39
CA LYS A 8 17.63 31.18 -6.78
C LYS A 8 16.49 30.35 -7.38
N GLN A 9 16.42 30.29 -8.71
CA GLN A 9 15.66 29.25 -9.40
C GLN A 9 16.27 27.91 -9.01
N ALA A 10 15.47 27.03 -8.41
CA ALA A 10 15.83 25.63 -8.28
C ALA A 10 16.10 25.11 -9.69
N ALA A 11 17.34 24.70 -9.94
CA ALA A 11 17.71 24.04 -11.18
C ALA A 11 16.74 22.87 -11.41
N LYS A 12 16.21 22.74 -12.62
CA LYS A 12 15.48 21.53 -13.01
C LYS A 12 16.43 20.36 -12.80
N ALA A 13 16.20 19.58 -11.74
CA ALA A 13 16.94 18.36 -11.49
C ALA A 13 16.82 17.50 -12.76
N GLY A 14 17.94 16.96 -13.23
CA GLY A 14 17.92 15.94 -14.27
C GLY A 14 17.04 14.76 -13.86
N PRO A 15 16.81 13.78 -14.75
CA PRO A 15 16.09 12.56 -14.36
C PRO A 15 16.69 12.02 -13.04
N PRO A 16 15.84 11.68 -12.05
CA PRO A 16 16.33 11.26 -10.75
C PRO A 16 17.26 10.07 -10.91
N SER A 17 18.36 10.10 -10.17
CA SER A 17 19.27 8.97 -10.12
C SER A 17 18.52 7.72 -9.67
N GLU A 18 18.96 6.56 -10.14
CA GLU A 18 18.36 5.27 -9.76
C GLU A 18 18.29 5.10 -8.23
N ALA A 19 19.31 5.57 -7.51
CA ALA A 19 19.34 5.57 -6.05
C ALA A 19 18.22 6.44 -5.42
N GLN A 20 17.94 7.61 -5.99
CA GLN A 20 16.83 8.47 -5.52
C GLN A 20 15.48 7.80 -5.77
N ALA A 21 15.25 7.28 -6.97
CA ALA A 21 14.02 6.57 -7.30
C ALA A 21 13.81 5.36 -6.37
N ARG A 22 14.89 4.65 -5.99
CA ARG A 22 14.84 3.54 -5.04
C ARG A 22 14.46 3.99 -3.62
N ALA A 23 15.09 5.04 -3.10
CA ALA A 23 14.76 5.54 -1.77
C ALA A 23 13.30 6.04 -1.70
N GLU A 24 12.82 6.68 -2.76
CA GLU A 24 11.42 7.10 -2.88
C GLU A 24 10.47 5.91 -3.01
N LEU A 25 10.91 4.79 -3.59
CA LEU A 25 10.12 3.56 -3.69
C LEU A 25 9.84 3.00 -2.30
N ASP A 26 10.86 2.90 -1.44
CA ASP A 26 10.69 2.36 -0.09
C ASP A 26 9.71 3.21 0.73
N ALA A 27 9.81 4.53 0.65
CA ALA A 27 8.86 5.45 1.28
C ALA A 27 7.44 5.32 0.69
N PHE A 28 7.35 5.14 -0.63
CA PHE A 28 6.09 4.91 -1.32
C PHE A 28 5.41 3.62 -0.84
N LEU A 29 6.15 2.50 -0.72
CA LEU A 29 5.59 1.22 -0.29
C LEU A 29 4.94 1.32 1.10
N VAL A 30 5.63 1.93 2.06
CA VAL A 30 5.09 2.12 3.42
C VAL A 30 3.78 2.92 3.38
N LYS A 31 3.78 4.05 2.67
CA LYS A 31 2.60 4.92 2.56
C LYS A 31 1.45 4.23 1.83
N TYR A 32 1.76 3.53 0.74
CA TYR A 32 0.79 2.80 -0.07
C TYR A 32 0.11 1.73 0.78
N THR A 33 0.87 0.87 1.46
CA THR A 33 0.33 -0.20 2.30
C THR A 33 -0.56 0.35 3.42
N GLN A 34 -0.15 1.43 4.09
CA GLN A 34 -0.98 2.09 5.12
C GLN A 34 -2.31 2.59 4.53
N GLN A 35 -2.25 3.25 3.38
CA GLN A 35 -3.43 3.80 2.72
C GLN A 35 -4.35 2.71 2.17
N ALA A 36 -3.79 1.65 1.59
CA ALA A 36 -4.51 0.49 1.09
C ALA A 36 -5.26 -0.20 2.24
N ASN A 37 -4.60 -0.48 3.36
CA ASN A 37 -5.24 -1.06 4.54
C ASN A 37 -6.36 -0.18 5.10
N LYS A 38 -6.19 1.15 5.09
CA LYS A 38 -7.23 2.09 5.52
C LYS A 38 -8.45 2.10 4.59
N ASN A 39 -8.22 2.03 3.28
CA ASN A 39 -9.25 2.13 2.25
C ASN A 39 -9.91 0.79 1.90
N MET A 40 -9.36 -0.34 2.36
CA MET A 40 -9.87 -1.66 2.05
C MET A 40 -11.31 -1.84 2.55
N ASN A 41 -12.19 -2.33 1.67
CA ASN A 41 -13.58 -2.59 2.00
C ASN A 41 -13.69 -3.82 2.91
N GLY A 42 -13.96 -3.59 4.20
CA GLY A 42 -13.80 -4.63 5.21
C GLY A 42 -12.39 -4.60 5.79
N SER A 43 -11.88 -3.42 6.15
CA SER A 43 -10.62 -3.28 6.89
C SER A 43 -10.81 -3.60 8.36
N ARG A 44 -9.70 -3.77 9.09
CA ARG A 44 -9.71 -4.01 10.55
C ARG A 44 -10.55 -2.99 11.33
N SER A 45 -10.59 -1.74 10.89
CA SER A 45 -11.40 -0.67 11.53
C SER A 45 -12.89 -0.77 11.25
N LYS A 46 -13.29 -1.45 10.17
CA LYS A 46 -14.69 -1.64 9.75
C LYS A 46 -14.91 -3.07 9.22
N PRO A 47 -14.82 -4.10 10.09
CA PRO A 47 -15.04 -5.48 9.67
C PRO A 47 -16.45 -5.67 9.12
N ARG A 48 -16.58 -6.51 8.09
CA ARG A 48 -17.89 -6.95 7.60
C ARG A 48 -18.46 -7.98 8.58
N VAL A 49 -19.74 -7.88 8.89
CA VAL A 49 -20.42 -8.84 9.77
C VAL A 49 -21.56 -9.51 9.01
N PHE A 50 -21.57 -10.83 9.00
CA PHE A 50 -22.61 -11.64 8.36
C PHE A 50 -22.95 -12.87 9.19
N THR A 51 -24.06 -13.53 8.89
CA THR A 51 -24.48 -14.77 9.55
C THR A 51 -23.94 -15.98 8.79
N ARG A 52 -23.44 -16.98 9.52
CA ARG A 52 -23.03 -18.28 8.99
C ARG A 52 -23.68 -19.37 9.86
N GLY A 53 -24.78 -19.92 9.37
CA GLY A 53 -25.65 -20.79 10.16
C GLY A 53 -26.27 -20.03 11.34
N LYS A 54 -26.11 -20.57 12.55
CA LYS A 54 -26.58 -19.94 13.80
C LYS A 54 -25.61 -18.92 14.41
N ASN A 55 -24.45 -18.69 13.77
CA ASN A 55 -23.39 -17.83 14.29
C ASN A 55 -23.28 -16.52 13.50
N HIS A 56 -22.65 -15.53 14.12
CA HIS A 56 -22.17 -14.32 13.47
C HIS A 56 -20.68 -14.43 13.19
N VAL A 57 -20.26 -13.93 12.03
CA VAL A 57 -18.86 -13.87 11.61
C VAL A 57 -18.52 -12.43 11.35
N ALA A 58 -17.48 -11.93 12.02
CA ALA A 58 -16.81 -10.69 11.63
C ALA A 58 -15.61 -11.06 10.77
N GLN A 59 -15.47 -10.39 9.63
CA GLN A 59 -14.38 -10.63 8.68
C GLN A 59 -13.75 -9.31 8.26
N PHE A 60 -12.43 -9.28 8.19
CA PHE A 60 -11.70 -8.19 7.55
C PHE A 60 -10.48 -8.70 6.78
N SER A 61 -9.97 -7.90 5.87
CA SER A 61 -8.68 -8.12 5.21
C SER A 61 -7.69 -7.02 5.58
N GLU A 62 -6.40 -7.36 5.56
CA GLU A 62 -5.29 -6.41 5.62
C GLU A 62 -4.06 -6.98 4.93
N ILE A 63 -3.28 -6.10 4.32
CA ILE A 63 -1.94 -6.37 3.82
C ILE A 63 -1.01 -6.55 5.02
N ASP A 64 -0.25 -7.65 5.02
CA ASP A 64 0.83 -7.90 5.95
C ASP A 64 2.03 -6.98 5.65
N PRO A 65 2.34 -6.00 6.52
CA PRO A 65 3.41 -5.04 6.25
C PRO A 65 4.79 -5.66 6.12
N VAL A 66 5.07 -6.79 6.79
CA VAL A 66 6.39 -7.43 6.72
C VAL A 66 6.59 -8.22 5.42
N SER A 67 5.50 -8.52 4.71
CA SER A 67 5.55 -9.20 3.41
C SER A 67 5.86 -8.26 2.24
N VAL A 68 5.77 -6.95 2.44
CA VAL A 68 5.87 -5.94 1.38
C VAL A 68 7.31 -5.80 0.93
N HIS A 69 7.57 -6.06 -0.35
CA HIS A 69 8.86 -5.82 -0.99
C HIS A 69 8.67 -5.46 -2.47
N ALA A 70 9.68 -4.85 -3.08
CA ALA A 70 9.61 -4.51 -4.50
C ALA A 70 10.94 -4.61 -5.25
N ASP A 71 10.83 -5.04 -6.51
CA ASP A 71 11.92 -5.10 -7.48
C ASP A 71 11.77 -3.97 -8.49
N MET A 72 12.65 -2.97 -8.39
CA MET A 72 12.70 -1.83 -9.31
C MET A 72 13.51 -2.18 -10.56
N ARG A 73 13.06 -1.70 -11.72
CA ARG A 73 13.77 -1.78 -13.00
C ARG A 73 13.57 -0.51 -13.80
N LYS A 74 14.55 -0.17 -14.64
CA LYS A 74 14.36 0.84 -15.67
C LYS A 74 13.24 0.42 -16.62
N SER A 75 12.40 1.38 -16.96
CA SER A 75 11.32 1.19 -17.90
C SER A 75 11.83 1.13 -19.33
N ILE A 76 11.18 0.30 -20.16
CA ILE A 76 11.35 0.32 -21.62
C ILE A 76 10.39 1.31 -22.31
N SER A 77 9.40 1.82 -21.57
CA SER A 77 8.41 2.78 -22.05
C SER A 77 8.99 4.18 -22.07
N LYS A 78 8.57 4.99 -23.06
CA LYS A 78 8.89 6.43 -23.12
C LYS A 78 8.07 7.27 -22.13
N HIS A 79 7.08 6.66 -21.45
CA HIS A 79 6.12 7.39 -20.61
C HIS A 79 6.51 7.48 -19.13
N PHE A 80 7.32 6.57 -18.63
CA PHE A 80 7.73 6.52 -17.22
C PHE A 80 9.16 5.98 -17.14
N ASP A 81 9.92 6.47 -16.15
CA ASP A 81 11.37 6.22 -16.06
C ASP A 81 11.69 4.84 -15.49
N TYR A 82 10.92 4.42 -14.49
CA TYR A 82 11.09 3.15 -13.78
C TYR A 82 9.75 2.45 -13.56
N THR A 83 9.80 1.13 -13.41
CA THR A 83 8.70 0.33 -12.87
C THR A 83 9.20 -0.46 -11.68
N ALA A 84 8.29 -0.77 -10.76
CA ALA A 84 8.55 -1.70 -9.67
C ALA A 84 7.55 -2.85 -9.76
N ARG A 85 8.00 -4.06 -9.46
CA ARG A 85 7.08 -5.17 -9.13
C ARG A 85 6.98 -5.21 -7.61
N MET A 86 5.86 -4.76 -7.08
CA MET A 86 5.56 -4.80 -5.65
C MET A 86 4.86 -6.12 -5.33
N TYR A 87 5.32 -6.80 -4.29
CA TYR A 87 4.79 -8.07 -3.81
C TYR A 87 4.33 -7.89 -2.36
N TYR A 88 3.18 -8.47 -2.03
CA TYR A 88 2.70 -8.53 -0.65
C TYR A 88 1.71 -9.68 -0.45
N VAL A 89 1.43 -9.98 0.81
CA VAL A 89 0.41 -10.92 1.25
C VAL A 89 -0.76 -10.13 1.83
N GLU A 90 -1.96 -10.36 1.30
CA GLU A 90 -3.21 -9.95 1.95
C GLU A 90 -3.75 -11.12 2.76
N ASN A 91 -4.01 -10.90 4.04
CA ASN A 91 -4.60 -11.86 4.94
C ASN A 91 -6.06 -11.51 5.20
N THR A 92 -6.95 -12.50 5.09
CA THR A 92 -8.34 -12.40 5.55
C THR A 92 -8.45 -13.04 6.93
N PHE A 93 -9.03 -12.29 7.85
CA PHE A 93 -9.22 -12.67 9.24
C PHE A 93 -10.71 -12.88 9.52
N GLU A 94 -11.03 -13.89 10.33
CA GLU A 94 -12.37 -14.10 10.86
C GLU A 94 -12.37 -14.28 12.38
N CYS A 95 -13.45 -13.80 13.00
CA CYS A 95 -13.85 -14.17 14.34
C CYS A 95 -15.33 -14.59 14.32
N VAL A 96 -15.64 -15.68 15.01
CA VAL A 96 -16.98 -16.26 15.07
C VAL A 96 -17.54 -16.12 16.48
N GLY A 97 -18.77 -15.64 16.60
CA GLY A 97 -19.47 -15.49 17.87
C GLY A 97 -20.94 -15.88 17.77
N LYS A 98 -21.59 -16.16 18.90
CA LYS A 98 -23.04 -16.39 18.97
C LYS A 98 -23.82 -15.10 18.75
N THR A 99 -23.21 -13.96 19.03
CA THR A 99 -23.75 -12.62 18.79
C THR A 99 -22.83 -11.79 17.90
N LYS A 100 -23.36 -10.72 17.29
CA LYS A 100 -22.54 -9.76 16.52
C LYS A 100 -21.43 -9.14 17.38
N SER A 101 -21.72 -8.84 18.65
CA SER A 101 -20.75 -8.26 19.59
C SER A 101 -19.59 -9.21 19.87
N GLU A 102 -19.88 -10.50 20.11
CA GLU A 102 -18.85 -11.53 20.28
C GLU A 102 -17.98 -11.67 19.04
N ALA A 103 -18.60 -11.71 17.85
CA ALA A 103 -17.87 -11.83 16.59
C ALA A 103 -16.92 -10.63 16.36
N LEU A 104 -17.33 -9.41 16.72
CA LEU A 104 -16.52 -8.20 16.54
C LEU A 104 -15.38 -8.04 17.56
N LYS A 105 -15.54 -8.59 18.77
CA LYS A 105 -14.58 -8.38 19.88
C LYS A 105 -13.72 -9.60 20.19
N GLY A 106 -14.08 -10.76 19.66
CA GLY A 106 -13.37 -12.01 19.91
C GLY A 106 -12.02 -12.11 19.17
N PRO A 107 -11.31 -13.23 19.36
CA PRO A 107 -10.00 -13.45 18.75
C PRO A 107 -10.14 -13.72 17.25
N PHE A 108 -9.59 -12.83 16.44
CA PHE A 108 -9.51 -13.01 14.98
C PHE A 108 -8.39 -13.98 14.61
N LYS A 109 -8.67 -14.84 13.63
CA LYS A 109 -7.70 -15.80 13.07
C LYS A 109 -7.62 -15.62 11.56
N VAL A 110 -6.44 -15.82 10.99
CA VAL A 110 -6.27 -15.85 9.53
C VAL A 110 -6.99 -17.08 8.98
N VAL A 111 -7.90 -16.87 8.03
CA VAL A 111 -8.63 -17.94 7.32
C VAL A 111 -8.23 -18.05 5.86
N SER A 112 -7.58 -17.03 5.30
CA SER A 112 -7.05 -17.02 3.95
C SER A 112 -5.88 -16.08 3.83
N SER A 113 -4.93 -16.42 2.97
CA SER A 113 -3.81 -15.58 2.59
C SER A 113 -3.67 -15.59 1.07
N LYS A 114 -3.52 -14.40 0.47
CA LYS A 114 -3.35 -14.24 -0.97
C LYS A 114 -2.05 -13.49 -1.25
N LYS A 115 -1.22 -14.05 -2.13
CA LYS A 115 -0.05 -13.34 -2.66
C LYS A 115 -0.52 -12.45 -3.81
N LEU A 116 -0.21 -11.17 -3.74
CA LEU A 116 -0.58 -10.19 -4.74
C LEU A 116 0.68 -9.55 -5.32
N THR A 117 0.55 -9.14 -6.58
CA THR A 117 1.60 -8.42 -7.29
C THR A 117 0.98 -7.20 -7.94
N GLU A 118 1.59 -6.06 -7.70
CA GLU A 118 1.22 -4.79 -8.30
C GLU A 118 2.41 -4.22 -9.07
N LEU A 119 2.11 -3.29 -9.98
CA LEU A 119 3.10 -2.70 -10.88
C LEU A 119 3.17 -1.16 -10.74
N PRO A 120 3.66 -0.64 -9.59
CA PRO A 120 3.90 0.78 -9.45
C PRO A 120 4.83 1.32 -10.53
N ARG A 121 4.57 2.56 -10.94
CA ARG A 121 5.29 3.26 -11.99
C ARG A 121 5.88 4.55 -11.45
N TYR A 122 7.11 4.84 -11.84
CA TYR A 122 7.75 6.11 -11.54
C TYR A 122 7.50 7.10 -12.67
N TYR A 123 6.57 8.02 -12.46
CA TYR A 123 6.09 8.94 -13.46
C TYR A 123 6.20 10.38 -12.97
N LYS A 124 6.86 11.23 -13.75
CA LYS A 124 7.03 12.68 -13.45
C LYS A 124 7.58 12.94 -12.03
N GLY A 125 8.58 12.17 -11.62
CA GLY A 125 9.27 12.37 -10.34
C GLY A 125 8.51 11.84 -9.11
N LYS A 126 7.58 10.88 -9.29
CA LYS A 126 6.87 10.24 -8.17
C LYS A 126 6.46 8.81 -8.50
N TRP A 127 6.36 7.98 -7.48
CA TRP A 127 5.73 6.67 -7.56
C TRP A 127 4.20 6.77 -7.50
N GLU A 128 3.53 6.03 -8.36
CA GLU A 128 2.07 5.84 -8.36
C GLU A 128 1.70 4.40 -8.70
N ASN A 129 0.54 3.97 -8.19
CA ASN A 129 -0.05 2.66 -8.46
C ASN A 129 -1.54 2.80 -8.76
#